data_AF-A0A6L9YS08-F1
#
_entry.id   AF-A0A6L9YS08-F1
#
_cell.length_a   1.000
_cell.length_b   1.000
_cell.length_c   1.000
_cell.angle_alpha   90.00
_cell.angle_beta   90.00
_cell.angle_gamma   90.00
#
_symmetry.space_group_name_H-M   'P 1'
#
loop_
_entity.id
_entity.type
_entity.pdbx_description
1 polymer ?
#
loop_
_entity_poly.entity_id
_entity_poly.type
_entity_poly.pdbx_seq_one_letter_code
_entity_poly.pdbx_strand_id
1 'polypeptide(L)'
;MSKLFDLLTDLALDPKKQSVFINNPSSVMDKVGLSEAEQTAMSSKEAGNIAALFADKQVPLAITAFDPGPDPLPDPDPSPIPDPDSSPSEERDEAASLL
;
A
#
# COMPACT_ATOMS: atom_id res chain seq x y z
N MET A 1 13.66 -11.54 20.38
CA MET A 1 13.47 -10.42 19.45
C MET A 1 12.75 -9.29 20.19
N SER A 2 12.89 -8.03 19.76
CA SER A 2 12.25 -6.88 20.41
C SER A 2 10.78 -6.79 20.02
N LYS A 3 9.88 -6.70 21.01
CA LYS A 3 8.43 -6.62 20.80
C LYS A 3 8.00 -5.47 19.89
N LEU A 4 8.67 -4.32 20.00
CA LEU A 4 8.45 -3.18 19.10
C LEU A 4 8.75 -3.52 17.64
N PHE A 5 9.86 -4.23 17.39
CA PHE A 5 10.22 -4.66 16.04
C PHE A 5 9.20 -5.65 15.48
N ASP A 6 8.77 -6.62 16.29
CA ASP A 6 7.74 -7.60 15.88
C ASP A 6 6.43 -6.89 15.53
N LEU A 7 6.00 -5.91 16.34
CA LEU A 7 4.83 -5.08 16.04
C LEU A 7 5.00 -4.27 14.76
N LEU A 8 6.13 -3.58 14.56
CA LEU A 8 6.38 -2.79 13.35
C LEU A 8 6.40 -3.67 12.10
N THR A 9 6.95 -4.87 12.21
CA THR A 9 6.95 -5.88 11.13
C THR A 9 5.52 -6.33 10.82
N ASP A 10 4.73 -6.65 11.85
CA ASP A 10 3.33 -7.02 11.70
C ASP A 10 2.50 -5.91 11.04
N LEU A 11 2.74 -4.65 11.43
CA LEU A 11 2.09 -3.49 10.83
C LEU A 11 2.56 -3.28 9.39
N ALA A 12 3.81 -3.54 9.04
CA ALA A 12 4.30 -3.42 7.68
C ALA A 12 3.69 -4.47 6.73
N LEU A 13 3.41 -5.67 7.24
CA LEU A 13 2.95 -6.81 6.44
C LEU A 13 1.42 -6.97 6.38
N ASP A 14 0.68 -6.52 7.39
CA ASP A 14 -0.76 -6.76 7.50
C ASP A 14 -1.59 -5.45 7.55
N PRO A 15 -2.29 -5.08 6.46
CA PRO A 15 -3.11 -3.87 6.42
C PRO A 15 -4.32 -3.90 7.36
N LYS A 16 -4.80 -5.09 7.76
CA LYS A 16 -5.85 -5.20 8.78
C LYS A 16 -5.30 -4.82 10.15
N LYS A 17 -4.08 -5.24 10.47
CA LYS A 17 -3.40 -4.82 11.72
C LYS A 17 -3.12 -3.32 11.73
N GLN A 18 -2.74 -2.73 10.59
CA GLN A 18 -2.62 -1.28 10.46
C GLN A 18 -3.94 -0.58 10.80
N SER A 19 -5.06 -1.05 10.24
CA SER A 19 -6.38 -0.46 10.49
C SER A 19 -6.77 -0.55 11.96
N VAL A 20 -6.52 -1.69 12.63
CA VAL A 20 -6.78 -1.85 14.06
C VAL A 20 -5.89 -0.92 14.89
N PHE A 21 -4.61 -0.80 14.53
CA PHE A 21 -3.66 0.08 15.22
C PHE A 21 -4.03 1.56 15.07
N ILE A 22 -4.47 2.01 13.89
CA ILE A 22 -4.91 3.40 13.66
C ILE A 22 -6.10 3.74 14.56
N ASN A 23 -7.04 2.81 14.72
CA ASN A 23 -8.26 3.05 15.51
C ASN A 23 -8.01 2.96 17.02
N ASN A 24 -7.12 2.08 17.47
CA ASN A 24 -6.87 1.83 18.90
C ASN A 24 -5.38 1.59 19.22
N PRO A 25 -4.51 2.59 19.01
CA PRO A 25 -3.05 2.39 19.10
C PRO A 25 -2.61 1.97 20.51
N SER A 26 -3.09 2.66 21.56
CA SER A 26 -2.71 2.36 22.95
C SER A 26 -3.06 0.92 23.35
N SER A 27 -4.27 0.46 23.02
CA SER A 27 -4.70 -0.91 23.33
C SER A 27 -3.86 -1.97 22.63
N VAL A 28 -3.46 -1.72 21.38
CA VAL A 28 -2.57 -2.64 20.64
C VAL A 28 -1.18 -2.66 21.27
N MET A 29 -0.62 -1.50 21.61
CA MET A 29 0.69 -1.40 22.24
C MET A 29 0.74 -2.06 23.62
N ASP A 30 -0.29 -1.89 24.43
CA ASP A 30 -0.44 -2.54 25.73
C ASP A 30 -0.58 -4.06 25.60
N LYS A 31 -1.38 -4.53 24.63
CA LYS A 31 -1.57 -5.96 24.37
C LYS A 31 -0.28 -6.65 23.96
N VAL A 32 0.56 -5.99 23.18
CA VAL A 32 1.90 -6.48 22.80
C VAL A 32 2.88 -6.36 23.98
N GLY A 33 2.55 -5.51 24.96
CA GLY A 33 3.35 -5.30 26.17
C GLY A 33 4.61 -4.50 25.87
N LEU A 34 4.45 -3.41 25.10
CA LEU A 34 5.49 -2.41 24.90
C LEU A 34 5.77 -1.64 26.19
N SER A 35 7.03 -1.28 26.40
CA SER A 35 7.45 -0.40 27.49
C SER A 35 6.98 1.03 27.27
N GLU A 36 6.89 1.81 28.36
CA GLU A 36 6.41 3.20 28.31
C GLU A 36 7.23 4.08 27.35
N ALA A 37 8.54 3.86 27.26
CA ALA A 37 9.41 4.56 26.30
C ALA A 37 9.07 4.21 24.84
N GLU A 38 8.83 2.93 24.55
CA GLU A 38 8.42 2.47 23.22
C GLU A 38 7.04 3.01 22.84
N GLN A 39 6.08 3.00 23.77
CA GLN A 39 4.74 3.54 23.55
C GLN A 39 4.78 5.05 23.28
N THR A 40 5.63 5.77 24.01
CA THR A 40 5.81 7.22 23.84
C THR A 40 6.42 7.54 22.47
N ALA A 41 7.45 6.81 22.05
CA ALA A 41 8.04 6.96 20.73
C ALA A 41 7.04 6.67 19.60
N MET A 42 6.24 5.60 19.73
CA MET A 42 5.17 5.26 18.78
C MET A 42 4.07 6.33 18.74
N SER A 43 3.71 6.90 19.88
CA SER A 43 2.68 7.95 19.99
C SER A 43 3.17 9.28 19.43
N SER A 44 4.48 9.54 19.48
CA SER A 44 5.11 10.72 18.91
C SER A 44 5.01 10.80 17.39
N LYS A 45 4.80 9.66 16.70
CA LYS A 45 4.77 9.53 15.22
C LYS A 45 6.04 10.02 14.51
N GLU A 46 7.10 10.33 15.25
CA GLU A 46 8.38 10.73 14.69
C GLU A 46 9.23 9.50 14.44
N ALA A 47 9.58 9.28 13.17
CA ALA A 47 10.42 8.15 12.77
C ALA A 47 11.78 8.17 13.48
N GLY A 48 12.34 9.37 13.74
CA GLY A 48 13.61 9.52 14.46
C GLY A 48 13.56 9.01 15.91
N ASN A 49 12.44 9.22 16.61
CA ASN A 49 12.27 8.75 17.99
C ASN A 49 12.14 7.23 18.06
N ILE A 50 11.43 6.63 17.08
CA ILE A 50 11.31 5.18 16.96
C ILE A 50 12.68 4.58 16.58
N ALA A 51 13.39 5.18 15.64
CA ALA A 51 14.71 4.73 15.20
C ALA A 51 15.77 4.81 16.33
N ALA A 52 15.69 5.84 17.18
CA ALA A 52 16.60 5.99 18.33
C ALA A 52 16.51 4.81 19.32
N LEU A 53 15.32 4.21 19.49
CA LEU A 53 15.14 3.00 20.33
C LEU A 53 15.87 1.78 19.77
N PHE A 54 16.17 1.81 18.47
CA PHE A 54 16.98 0.78 17.82
C PHE A 54 18.44 1.17 17.71
N ALA A 55 18.87 2.40 18.01
CA ALA A 55 20.27 2.81 17.78
C ALA A 55 21.32 1.97 18.54
N ASP A 56 20.97 1.44 19.73
CA ASP A 56 21.83 0.53 20.49
C ASP A 56 21.87 -0.91 19.94
N LYS A 57 20.88 -1.28 19.12
CA LYS A 57 20.80 -2.59 18.48
C LYS A 57 21.19 -2.38 17.03
N GLN A 58 22.25 -3.01 16.54
CA GLN A 58 22.56 -2.97 15.11
C GLN A 58 21.42 -3.64 14.31
N VAL A 59 20.34 -2.91 14.06
CA VAL A 59 19.25 -3.30 13.18
C VAL A 59 19.61 -2.66 11.85
N PRO A 60 20.00 -3.44 10.83
CA PRO A 60 20.22 -2.89 9.51
C PRO A 60 18.89 -2.28 9.05
N LEU A 61 18.81 -0.95 9.05
CA LEU A 61 17.70 -0.24 8.42
C LEU A 61 17.78 -0.54 6.93
N ALA A 62 16.68 -1.02 6.35
CA ALA A 62 16.54 -1.20 4.92
C ALA A 62 16.38 0.19 4.27
N ILE A 63 17.48 0.95 4.24
CA ILE A 63 17.55 2.22 3.51
C ILE A 63 17.71 1.84 2.04
N THR A 64 16.59 1.72 1.32
CA THR A 64 16.61 1.65 -0.14
C THR A 64 17.05 3.00 -0.69
N ALA A 65 18.36 3.18 -0.83
CA ALA A 65 18.98 4.37 -1.42
C ALA A 65 19.30 4.19 -2.91
N PHE A 66 18.98 3.03 -3.49
CA PHE A 66 19.24 2.73 -4.89
C PHE A 66 17.94 2.69 -5.67
N ASP A 67 17.86 3.56 -6.67
CA ASP A 67 16.93 3.45 -7.80
C ASP A 67 17.05 2.02 -8.36
N PRO A 68 15.95 1.24 -8.47
CA PRO A 68 15.97 -0.15 -8.97
C PRO A 68 16.49 -0.29 -10.41
N GLY A 69 16.82 0.83 -11.06
CA GLY A 69 17.27 0.87 -12.42
C GLY A 69 16.08 0.93 -13.38
N PRO A 70 16.31 1.37 -14.63
CA PRO A 70 15.27 1.43 -15.63
C PRO A 70 14.65 0.05 -15.88
N ASP A 71 13.34 0.02 -16.11
CA ASP A 71 12.63 -1.21 -16.47
C ASP A 71 13.34 -1.88 -17.66
N PRO A 72 13.80 -3.14 -17.54
CA PRO A 72 14.47 -3.85 -18.62
C PRO A 72 13.53 -4.14 -19.80
N LEU A 73 12.21 -4.03 -19.62
CA LEU A 73 11.23 -4.26 -20.66
C LEU A 73 10.63 -2.93 -21.14
N PRO A 74 10.64 -2.64 -22.45
CA PRO A 74 9.85 -1.54 -22.98
C PRO A 74 8.36 -1.85 -22.75
N ASP A 75 7.62 -0.88 -22.21
CA ASP A 75 6.17 -0.98 -22.10
C ASP A 75 5.57 -1.31 -23.49
N PRO A 76 4.73 -2.34 -23.61
CA PRO A 76 4.07 -2.62 -24.87
C PRO A 76 3.15 -1.45 -25.22
N ASP A 77 3.32 -0.88 -26.42
CA ASP A 77 2.44 0.17 -26.91
C ASP A 77 0.97 -0.28 -26.80
N PRO A 78 0.06 0.57 -26.30
CA PRO A 78 -1.35 0.26 -26.28
C PRO A 78 -1.82 0.00 -27.72
N SER A 79 -2.55 -1.09 -27.92
CA SER A 79 -3.18 -1.38 -29.21
C SER A 79 -4.03 -0.19 -29.65
N PRO A 80 -4.04 0.16 -30.95
CA PRO A 80 -4.87 1.25 -31.45
C PRO A 80 -6.31 1.03 -31.01
N ILE A 81 -6.88 2.04 -30.36
CA ILE A 81 -8.30 2.07 -30.01
C ILE A 81 -9.08 1.98 -31.33
N PRO A 82 -9.98 0.99 -31.50
CA PRO A 82 -10.83 0.94 -32.67
C PRO A 82 -11.68 2.21 -32.72
N ASP A 83 -11.67 2.90 -33.87
CA ASP A 83 -12.48 4.08 -34.11
C ASP A 83 -13.97 3.77 -33.83
N PRO A 84 -14.69 4.60 -33.06
CA PRO A 84 -16.11 4.40 -32.77
C PRO A 84 -17.06 4.67 -33.96
N ASP A 85 -16.56 4.77 -35.20
CA ASP A 85 -17.37 5.08 -36.38
C ASP A 85 -17.58 3.88 -37.32
N SER A 86 -18.02 2.76 -36.75
CA SER A 86 -18.69 1.71 -37.52
C SER A 86 -19.95 1.26 -36.81
N SER A 87 -20.88 2.20 -36.62
CA SER A 87 -22.29 1.84 -36.47
C SER A 87 -22.82 1.46 -37.86
N PRO A 88 -23.38 0.25 -38.05
CA PRO A 88 -24.05 -0.09 -39.29
C PRO A 88 -25.29 0.80 -39.42
N SER A 89 -25.35 1.55 -40.52
CA SER A 89 -26.55 2.27 -40.96
C SER A 89 -27.73 1.30 -40.93
N GLU A 90 -28.73 1.57 -40.08
CA GLU A 90 -29.98 0.83 -40.03
C GLU A 90 -30.62 0.85 -41.42
N GLU A 91 -30.64 -0.32 -42.07
CA GLU A 91 -31.37 -0.56 -43.31
C GLU A 91 -32.86 -0.50 -42.96
N ARG A 92 -33.50 0.60 -43.38
CA ARG A 92 -34.92 0.88 -43.25
C ARG A 92 -35.71 -0.23 -43.97
N ASP A 93 -36.23 -1.18 -43.20
CA ASP A 93 -37.19 -2.18 -43.67
C ASP A 93 -38.43 -1.49 -44.26
N GLU A 94 -38.47 -1.46 -45.58
CA GLU A 94 -39.64 -1.17 -46.39
C GLU A 94 -40.56 -2.40 -46.38
N ALA A 95 -41.56 -2.40 -45.50
CA ALA A 95 -42.68 -3.34 -45.59
C ALA A 95 -43.96 -2.78 -44.94
N ALA A 96 -44.44 -1.64 -45.45
CA ALA A 96 -45.86 -1.32 -45.37
C ALA A 96 -46.60 -2.25 -46.34
N SER A 97 -46.85 -3.48 -45.89
CA SER A 97 -47.71 -4.44 -46.56
C SER A 97 -49.13 -3.87 -46.62
N LEU A 98 -49.58 -3.65 -47.85
CA LEU A 98 -50.97 -3.77 -48.29
C LEU A 98 -51.72 -4.87 -47.52
N LEU A 99 -52.71 -4.48 -46.70
CA LEU A 99 -54.08 -5.01 -46.67
C LEU A 99 -54.92 -4.32 -45.59
#